data_AF-A0A8C0JDQ5-F1
#
_entry.id   AF-A0A8C0JDQ5-F1
#
_cell.length_a   1.000
_cell.length_b   1.000
_cell.length_c   1.000
_cell.angle_alpha   90.00
_cell.angle_beta   90.00
_cell.angle_gamma   90.00
#
_symmetry.space_group_name_H-M   'P 1'
#
loop_
_entity.id
_entity.type
_entity.pdbx_description
1 polymer ?
#
loop_
_entity_poly.entity_id
_entity_poly.type
_entity_poly.pdbx_seq_one_letter_code
_entity_poly.pdbx_strand_id
1 'polypeptide(L)'
;MTLKNFNLTTKQPLCQFVRRKPFLPSTVAHNTVRCMFIQTQDTPNPNSLKFIPGRQVLESRTMDFSTPAAAFCSPLARQKHYLDWNLLKPDIYATIMDFFASGLPVITKEAPHTDTAASEDDDEVVLMIKELLDTRIRPTVQEDGGDVIYKGFEDGIVQLKLQGSCTSCPSSIITLKNGIQNMLQFYIPEVEGVEQVVDDEDGVEKEANST
;
A
#
# COMPACT_ATOMS: atom_id res chain seq x y z
N MET A 1 14.78 2.95 -2.68
CA MET A 1 15.29 4.22 -3.19
C MET A 1 16.77 4.36 -2.84
N THR A 2 17.72 4.97 -3.57
CA THR A 2 19.16 5.17 -3.25
C THR A 2 19.58 6.48 -3.91
N LEU A 3 20.20 7.39 -3.17
CA LEU A 3 21.14 8.40 -3.65
C LEU A 3 21.80 9.15 -2.47
N LYS A 4 22.91 9.82 -2.78
CA LYS A 4 24.12 10.01 -1.95
C LYS A 4 24.22 11.33 -1.15
N ASN A 5 24.77 11.15 0.06
CA ASN A 5 25.67 11.96 0.92
C ASN A 5 25.99 13.45 0.67
N PHE A 6 26.00 14.22 1.76
CA PHE A 6 27.10 14.98 2.42
C PHE A 6 26.45 16.00 3.40
N ASN A 7 26.98 16.52 4.52
CA ASN A 7 27.82 16.12 5.66
C ASN A 7 27.81 17.35 6.62
N LEU A 8 28.19 17.18 7.90
CA LEU A 8 28.68 18.21 8.85
C LEU A 8 27.64 19.20 9.45
N THR A 9 27.63 19.64 10.72
CA THR A 9 28.28 19.30 12.02
C THR A 9 27.79 20.35 13.06
N THR A 10 27.99 20.05 14.36
CA THR A 10 28.43 21.01 15.42
C THR A 10 27.44 21.47 16.51
N LYS A 11 27.64 20.87 17.71
CA LYS A 11 27.89 21.41 19.08
C LYS A 11 26.89 22.35 19.80
N GLN A 12 26.34 21.80 20.90
CA GLN A 12 26.37 22.22 22.34
C GLN A 12 27.08 23.54 22.75
N PRO A 13 26.71 24.23 23.88
CA PRO A 13 26.88 23.67 25.26
C PRO A 13 26.07 24.21 26.49
N LEU A 14 26.15 23.40 27.58
CA LEU A 14 26.31 23.62 29.06
C LEU A 14 25.47 24.59 29.95
N CYS A 15 24.83 24.00 30.99
CA CYS A 15 24.79 24.34 32.46
C CYS A 15 23.49 23.73 33.08
N GLN A 16 23.33 23.26 34.33
CA GLN A 16 24.06 23.30 35.59
C GLN A 16 23.50 22.18 36.51
N PHE A 17 24.26 21.82 37.54
CA PHE A 17 24.15 20.63 38.37
C PHE A 17 23.28 20.85 39.63
N VAL A 18 22.21 20.05 39.83
CA VAL A 18 21.50 19.95 41.12
C VAL A 18 21.27 18.48 41.46
N ARG A 19 21.87 18.05 42.58
CA ARG A 19 21.81 16.67 43.10
C ARG A 19 20.40 16.35 43.61
N ARG A 20 19.73 15.35 43.00
CA ARG A 20 18.54 14.68 43.54
C ARG A 20 18.84 13.19 43.76
N LYS A 21 18.13 12.60 44.73
CA LYS A 21 18.21 11.23 45.28
C LYS A 21 18.53 10.15 44.23
N PRO A 22 19.17 9.02 44.59
CA PRO A 22 19.37 7.91 43.66
C PRO A 22 18.00 7.31 43.32
N PHE A 23 17.42 7.83 42.25
CA PHE A 23 16.35 7.18 41.52
C PHE A 23 17.01 5.96 40.89
N LEU A 24 16.66 4.77 41.37
CA LEU A 24 16.96 3.55 40.64
C LEU A 24 16.46 3.79 39.21
N PRO A 25 17.30 3.67 38.17
CA PRO A 25 16.79 3.73 36.82
C PRO A 25 15.83 2.56 36.70
N SER A 26 14.53 2.86 36.67
CA SER A 26 13.58 2.02 35.93
C SER A 26 14.26 1.82 34.60
N THR A 27 14.67 0.57 34.38
CA THR A 27 15.43 0.09 33.22
C THR A 27 15.13 0.98 32.03
N VAL A 28 16.14 1.74 31.61
CA VAL A 28 16.22 2.26 30.25
C VAL A 28 15.85 1.08 29.39
N ALA A 29 14.64 1.11 28.81
CA ALA A 29 14.26 0.15 27.80
C ALA A 29 15.36 0.24 26.78
N HIS A 30 16.14 -0.84 26.71
CA HIS A 30 17.36 -0.88 25.94
C HIS A 30 17.05 -0.36 24.55
N ASN A 31 17.86 0.61 24.14
CA ASN A 31 18.16 0.96 22.77
C ASN A 31 17.80 -0.18 21.80
N THR A 32 16.57 -0.20 21.28
CA THR A 32 16.14 -1.21 20.29
C THR A 32 16.64 -0.79 18.91
N VAL A 33 17.92 -0.40 18.80
CA VAL A 33 18.58 -0.39 17.50
C VAL A 33 19.21 -1.75 17.32
N ARG A 34 18.37 -2.73 16.95
CA ARG A 34 18.84 -3.98 16.33
C ARG A 34 17.90 -4.36 15.19
N CYS A 35 18.37 -3.99 14.00
CA CYS A 35 18.09 -4.56 12.70
C CYS A 35 16.62 -4.82 12.39
N MET A 36 15.91 -3.78 11.98
CA MET A 36 14.78 -3.98 11.09
C MET A 36 15.31 -4.55 9.77
N PHE A 37 14.93 -5.79 9.44
CA PHE A 37 15.32 -6.43 8.19
C PHE A 37 14.19 -6.31 7.18
N ILE A 38 14.40 -5.48 6.16
CA ILE A 38 13.44 -5.30 5.08
C ILE A 38 13.80 -6.29 3.98
N GLN A 39 12.95 -7.28 3.75
CA GLN A 39 13.08 -8.19 2.63
C GLN A 39 12.56 -7.52 1.36
N THR A 40 13.20 -7.78 0.23
CA THR A 40 12.64 -7.43 -1.07
C THR A 40 12.17 -8.70 -1.76
N GLN A 41 10.98 -8.67 -2.35
CA GLN A 41 10.46 -9.75 -3.19
C GLN A 41 10.06 -9.19 -4.55
N ASP A 42 10.33 -9.95 -5.61
CA ASP A 42 9.83 -9.66 -6.94
C ASP A 42 8.33 -9.95 -6.98
N THR A 43 7.60 -9.13 -7.74
CA THR A 43 6.16 -9.34 -7.97
C THR A 43 5.94 -9.90 -9.38
N PRO A 44 4.77 -10.50 -9.67
CA PRO A 44 4.42 -10.89 -11.03
C PRO A 44 4.42 -9.72 -12.04
N ASN A 45 4.35 -8.48 -11.55
CA ASN A 45 4.50 -7.28 -12.36
C ASN A 45 5.99 -6.84 -12.40
N PRO A 46 6.64 -6.83 -13.59
CA PRO A 46 8.05 -6.44 -13.72
C PRO A 46 8.32 -4.97 -13.36
N ASN A 47 7.29 -4.13 -13.35
CA ASN A 47 7.37 -2.72 -12.97
C ASN A 47 7.11 -2.48 -11.47
N SER A 48 6.98 -3.53 -10.66
CA SER A 48 6.73 -3.42 -9.22
C SER A 48 7.67 -4.29 -8.40
N LEU A 49 8.05 -3.77 -7.23
CA LEU A 49 8.97 -4.40 -6.30
C LEU A 49 8.42 -4.29 -4.88
N LYS A 50 8.30 -5.41 -4.18
CA LYS A 50 7.69 -5.49 -2.85
C LYS A 50 8.75 -5.36 -1.76
N PHE A 51 8.52 -4.46 -0.80
CA PHE A 51 9.36 -4.28 0.38
C PHE A 51 8.62 -4.80 1.62
N ILE A 52 9.19 -5.77 2.32
CA ILE A 52 8.58 -6.47 3.45
C ILE A 52 9.39 -6.16 4.73
N PRO A 53 8.95 -5.19 5.54
CA PRO A 53 9.65 -4.75 6.74
C PRO A 53 9.70 -5.75 7.92
N GLY A 54 9.08 -6.93 7.77
CA GLY A 54 8.99 -7.95 8.83
C GLY A 54 8.09 -7.56 10.01
N ARG A 55 7.40 -6.43 9.91
CA ARG A 55 6.38 -5.94 10.85
C ARG A 55 5.16 -5.49 10.06
N GLN A 56 3.98 -5.64 10.65
CA GLN A 56 2.74 -5.14 10.06
C GLN A 56 2.83 -3.61 9.93
N VAL A 57 2.59 -3.10 8.73
CA VAL A 57 2.67 -1.66 8.40
C VAL A 57 1.31 -1.02 8.58
N LEU A 58 0.28 -1.63 8.01
CA LEU A 58 -1.12 -1.23 8.12
C LEU A 58 -1.89 -2.45 8.65
N GLU A 59 -2.79 -2.26 9.61
CA GLU A 59 -3.53 -3.38 10.21
C GLU A 59 -4.58 -3.97 9.27
N SER A 60 -5.27 -3.12 8.50
CA SER A 60 -6.50 -3.52 7.81
C SER A 60 -6.62 -3.11 6.35
N ARG A 61 -5.72 -2.30 5.78
CA ARG A 61 -5.87 -1.80 4.40
C ARG A 61 -4.56 -1.65 3.65
N THR A 62 -4.63 -1.69 2.33
CA THR A 62 -3.56 -1.21 1.44
C THR A 62 -3.75 0.28 1.17
N MET A 63 -2.65 1.01 1.03
CA MET A 63 -2.67 2.40 0.59
C MET A 63 -1.93 2.53 -0.73
N ASP A 64 -2.63 2.99 -1.75
CA ASP A 64 -2.03 3.39 -3.03
C ASP A 64 -1.89 4.92 -3.09
N PHE A 65 -0.79 5.37 -3.70
CA PHE A 65 -0.48 6.78 -3.88
C PHE A 65 -0.17 7.04 -5.35
N SER A 66 -1.20 6.93 -6.18
CA SER A 66 -1.09 7.04 -7.64
C SER A 66 -0.75 8.47 -8.10
N THR A 67 -1.11 9.49 -7.30
CA THR A 67 -0.77 10.89 -7.56
C THR A 67 0.25 11.44 -6.54
N PRO A 68 1.15 12.36 -6.96
CA PRO A 68 2.09 13.01 -6.03
C PRO A 68 1.40 13.82 -4.93
N ALA A 69 0.19 14.33 -5.20
CA ALA A 69 -0.61 15.05 -4.22
C ALA A 69 -1.12 14.12 -3.12
N ALA A 70 -1.63 12.93 -3.47
CA ALA A 70 -2.00 11.89 -2.50
C ALA A 70 -0.76 11.39 -1.73
N ALA A 71 0.38 11.27 -2.41
CA ALA A 71 1.65 10.87 -1.82
C ALA A 71 2.18 11.88 -0.78
N PHE A 72 1.69 13.13 -0.75
CA PHE A 72 2.14 14.15 0.21
C PHE A 72 1.85 13.75 1.67
N CYS A 73 0.82 12.94 1.88
CA CYS A 73 0.45 12.40 3.19
C CYS A 73 1.41 11.31 3.70
N SER A 74 2.33 10.81 2.87
CA SER A 74 3.30 9.78 3.23
C SER A 74 4.72 10.25 2.94
N PRO A 75 5.59 10.41 3.96
CA PRO A 75 7.01 10.72 3.76
C PRO A 75 7.72 9.72 2.84
N LEU A 76 7.21 8.48 2.74
CA LEU A 76 7.74 7.41 1.90
C LEU A 76 7.37 7.55 0.42
N ALA A 77 6.22 8.16 0.10
CA ALA A 77 5.68 8.19 -1.26
C ALA A 77 6.08 9.45 -2.05
N ARG A 78 6.63 10.47 -1.39
CA ARG A 78 6.91 11.80 -1.98
C ARG A 78 8.08 11.83 -3.00
N GLN A 79 8.89 10.78 -3.08
CA GLN A 79 10.13 10.79 -3.85
C GLN A 79 9.91 10.23 -5.28
N LYS A 80 9.81 11.12 -6.28
CA LYS A 80 9.71 10.76 -7.72
C LYS A 80 11.10 10.46 -8.32
N HIS A 81 11.20 9.45 -9.20
CA HIS A 81 11.80 9.49 -10.56
C HIS A 81 12.24 8.10 -11.06
N TYR A 82 12.11 7.89 -12.39
CA TYR A 82 12.57 6.75 -13.19
C TYR A 82 14.04 6.41 -12.93
N LEU A 83 14.29 5.51 -11.98
CA LEU A 83 15.61 5.02 -11.65
C LEU A 83 15.53 3.51 -11.46
N ASP A 84 16.55 2.80 -11.95
CA ASP A 84 16.76 1.38 -11.73
C ASP A 84 16.52 1.03 -10.24
N TRP A 85 15.79 -0.03 -9.95
CA TRP A 85 15.52 -0.54 -8.60
C TRP A 85 16.77 -0.67 -7.72
N ASN A 86 17.94 -0.89 -8.32
CA ASN A 86 19.23 -0.95 -7.60
C ASN A 86 19.66 0.41 -7.04
N LEU A 87 19.38 1.47 -7.78
CA LEU A 87 19.46 2.86 -7.32
C LEU A 87 18.18 3.28 -6.64
N LEU A 88 17.09 2.52 -6.73
CA LEU A 88 16.05 2.56 -5.74
C LEU A 88 16.55 1.73 -4.52
N LYS A 89 15.92 0.71 -3.94
CA LYS A 89 16.40 0.02 -2.69
C LYS A 89 16.97 0.87 -1.48
N PRO A 90 18.28 1.17 -1.25
CA PRO A 90 18.85 1.97 -0.11
C PRO A 90 18.06 3.10 0.63
N ASP A 91 17.99 4.38 0.24
CA ASP A 91 16.92 5.34 0.62
C ASP A 91 15.49 4.81 0.89
N ILE A 92 14.94 3.79 0.20
CA ILE A 92 13.60 3.23 0.62
C ILE A 92 13.82 2.52 1.93
N TYR A 93 14.86 1.69 2.02
CA TYR A 93 15.23 1.06 3.28
C TYR A 93 15.51 2.09 4.36
N ALA A 94 16.26 3.15 4.09
CA ALA A 94 16.57 4.20 5.04
C ALA A 94 15.30 4.91 5.51
N THR A 95 14.42 5.32 4.59
CA THR A 95 13.19 6.03 4.95
C THR A 95 12.25 5.13 5.75
N ILE A 96 12.12 3.84 5.39
CA ILE A 96 11.34 2.87 6.18
C ILE A 96 11.98 2.70 7.56
N MET A 97 13.29 2.47 7.65
CA MET A 97 13.99 2.30 8.92
C MET A 97 13.87 3.53 9.82
N ASP A 98 14.07 4.73 9.28
CA ASP A 98 13.95 6.00 10.00
C ASP A 98 12.52 6.21 10.51
N PHE A 99 11.52 5.90 9.67
CA PHE A 99 10.12 5.97 10.06
C PHE A 99 9.82 5.04 11.24
N PHE A 100 10.19 3.76 11.16
CA PHE A 100 9.95 2.82 12.27
C PHE A 100 10.81 3.11 13.50
N ALA A 101 12.01 3.69 13.34
CA ALA A 101 12.84 4.16 14.43
C ALA A 101 12.25 5.40 15.14
N SER A 102 11.49 6.24 14.42
CA SER A 102 10.83 7.42 14.99
C SER A 102 9.72 7.09 15.98
N GLY A 103 9.16 5.86 15.92
CA GLY A 103 8.04 5.45 16.76
C GLY A 103 6.73 6.20 16.48
N LEU A 104 6.65 6.94 15.38
CA LEU A 104 5.43 7.61 14.94
C LEU A 104 4.36 6.59 14.53
N PRO A 105 3.07 6.88 14.74
CA PRO A 105 1.99 6.02 14.28
C PRO A 105 2.02 5.92 12.74
N VAL A 106 1.93 4.70 12.20
CA VAL A 106 1.98 4.43 10.75
C VAL A 106 0.80 5.05 10.01
N ILE A 107 -0.36 5.14 10.67
CA ILE A 107 -1.54 5.83 10.18
C ILE A 107 -2.16 6.62 11.33
N THR A 108 -2.67 7.81 11.04
CA THR A 108 -3.40 8.65 11.99
C THR A 108 -4.91 8.41 12.00
N LYS A 109 -5.45 7.57 11.10
CA LYS A 109 -6.87 7.17 11.05
C LYS A 109 -7.01 5.76 10.47
N GLU A 110 -7.52 4.85 11.28
CA GLU A 110 -8.03 3.55 10.83
C GLU A 110 -9.48 3.73 10.41
N ALA A 111 -9.80 3.34 9.17
CA ALA A 111 -11.16 3.20 8.70
C ALA A 111 -11.29 1.80 8.09
N PRO A 112 -12.40 1.08 8.34
CA PRO A 112 -12.70 -0.16 7.64
C PRO A 112 -12.72 0.06 6.12
N HIS A 113 -12.63 -1.01 5.33
CA HIS A 113 -12.87 -0.95 3.88
C HIS A 113 -14.27 -0.37 3.64
N THR A 114 -14.36 0.93 3.35
CA THR A 114 -15.64 1.64 3.21
C THR A 114 -16.41 1.16 1.99
N ASP A 115 -15.72 0.61 1.00
CA ASP A 115 -16.30 0.10 -0.23
C ASP A 115 -16.94 -1.28 -0.07
N THR A 116 -16.49 -2.09 0.90
CA THR A 116 -17.11 -3.37 1.26
C THR A 116 -18.04 -3.29 2.47
N ALA A 117 -18.22 -2.11 3.08
CA ALA A 117 -19.14 -1.97 4.20
C ALA A 117 -20.56 -2.35 3.78
N ALA A 118 -21.23 -3.17 4.59
CA ALA A 118 -22.61 -3.55 4.37
C ALA A 118 -23.51 -2.32 4.51
N SER A 119 -24.30 -2.04 3.48
CA SER A 119 -25.38 -1.06 3.48
C SER A 119 -26.72 -1.76 3.69
N GLU A 120 -27.70 -1.05 4.25
CA GLU A 120 -29.07 -1.57 4.39
C GLU A 120 -29.76 -1.78 3.03
N ASP A 121 -29.25 -1.13 1.98
CA ASP A 121 -29.74 -1.24 0.60
C ASP A 121 -29.03 -2.33 -0.23
N ASP A 122 -28.08 -3.07 0.34
CA ASP A 122 -27.34 -4.09 -0.40
C ASP A 122 -28.19 -5.35 -0.59
N ASP A 123 -28.31 -5.81 -1.84
CA ASP A 123 -28.89 -7.12 -2.15
C ASP A 123 -28.04 -8.27 -1.59
N GLU A 124 -28.65 -9.43 -1.37
CA GLU A 124 -27.95 -10.65 -0.90
C GLU A 124 -26.76 -11.02 -1.81
N VAL A 125 -26.90 -10.79 -3.11
CA VAL A 125 -25.83 -10.99 -4.11
C VAL A 125 -24.67 -10.02 -3.88
N VAL A 126 -24.96 -8.74 -3.62
CA VAL A 126 -23.94 -7.72 -3.36
C VAL A 126 -23.18 -8.03 -2.08
N LEU A 127 -23.88 -8.46 -1.01
CA LEU A 127 -23.25 -8.88 0.23
C LEU A 127 -22.31 -10.08 0.03
N MET A 128 -22.70 -11.04 -0.81
CA MET A 128 -21.87 -12.19 -1.14
C MET A 128 -20.63 -11.80 -1.98
N ILE A 129 -20.79 -10.88 -2.95
CA ILE A 129 -19.65 -10.32 -3.71
C ILE A 129 -18.68 -9.63 -2.76
N LYS A 130 -19.20 -8.79 -1.86
CA LYS A 130 -18.44 -8.06 -0.83
C LYS A 130 -17.66 -9.03 0.07
N GLU A 131 -18.31 -10.08 0.57
CA GLU A 131 -17.65 -11.11 1.38
C GLU A 131 -16.52 -11.82 0.62
N LEU A 132 -16.73 -12.23 -0.63
CA LEU A 132 -15.70 -12.90 -1.43
C LEU A 132 -14.51 -11.99 -1.74
N LEU A 133 -14.78 -10.70 -1.95
CA LEU A 133 -13.72 -9.70 -2.17
C LEU A 133 -12.80 -9.62 -0.93
N ASP A 134 -13.37 -9.47 0.26
CA ASP A 134 -12.58 -9.31 1.49
C ASP A 134 -11.93 -10.62 1.96
N THR A 135 -12.61 -11.76 1.80
CA THR A 135 -12.13 -13.04 2.34
C THR A 135 -11.15 -13.78 1.44
N ARG A 136 -11.21 -13.57 0.11
CA ARG A 136 -10.41 -14.34 -0.86
C ARG A 136 -9.64 -13.47 -1.85
N ILE A 137 -10.30 -12.53 -2.52
CA ILE A 137 -9.66 -11.77 -3.61
C ILE A 137 -8.62 -10.80 -3.06
N ARG A 138 -9.00 -9.91 -2.14
CA ARG A 138 -8.09 -8.91 -1.57
C ARG A 138 -6.83 -9.54 -0.98
N PRO A 139 -6.90 -10.60 -0.14
CA PRO A 139 -5.69 -11.23 0.39
C PRO A 139 -4.70 -11.63 -0.71
N THR A 140 -5.18 -12.26 -1.79
CA THR A 140 -4.33 -12.67 -2.92
C THR A 140 -3.80 -11.47 -3.72
N VAL A 141 -4.63 -10.46 -3.97
CA VAL A 141 -4.21 -9.27 -4.73
C VAL A 141 -3.20 -8.43 -3.95
N GLN A 142 -3.38 -8.30 -2.64
CA GLN A 142 -2.47 -7.58 -1.76
C GLN A 142 -1.15 -8.33 -1.56
N GLU A 143 -1.16 -9.66 -1.66
CA GLU A 143 0.06 -10.45 -1.73
C GLU A 143 0.91 -10.06 -2.96
N ASP A 144 0.27 -9.81 -4.10
CA ASP A 144 0.92 -9.30 -5.31
C ASP A 144 1.20 -7.78 -5.31
N GLY A 145 0.87 -7.09 -4.21
CA GLY A 145 1.10 -5.66 -4.04
C GLY A 145 0.12 -4.77 -4.80
N GLY A 146 -1.08 -5.28 -5.09
CA GLY A 146 -2.22 -4.49 -5.57
C GLY A 146 -3.31 -4.33 -4.52
N ASP A 147 -4.41 -3.72 -4.91
CA ASP A 147 -5.68 -3.79 -4.18
C ASP A 147 -6.84 -3.72 -5.17
N VAL A 148 -8.05 -4.07 -4.71
CA VAL A 148 -9.29 -3.93 -5.48
C VAL A 148 -10.29 -3.11 -4.70
N ILE A 149 -10.97 -2.20 -5.36
CA ILE A 149 -12.04 -1.39 -4.76
C ILE A 149 -13.36 -1.73 -5.44
N TYR A 150 -14.36 -2.11 -4.65
CA TYR A 150 -15.71 -2.32 -5.15
C TYR A 150 -16.37 -0.99 -5.51
N LYS A 151 -16.95 -0.89 -6.70
CA LYS A 151 -17.64 0.34 -7.18
C LYS A 151 -19.14 0.13 -7.35
N GLY A 152 -19.58 -1.07 -7.69
CA GLY A 152 -21.00 -1.38 -7.89
C GLY A 152 -21.23 -2.74 -8.55
N PHE A 153 -22.50 -3.12 -8.67
CA PHE A 153 -22.95 -4.31 -9.37
C PHE A 153 -24.26 -3.99 -10.09
N GLU A 154 -24.26 -4.09 -11.41
CA GLU A 154 -25.41 -3.76 -12.26
C GLU A 154 -25.47 -4.74 -13.43
N ASP A 155 -26.66 -5.23 -13.78
CA ASP A 155 -26.91 -6.13 -14.92
C ASP A 155 -25.95 -7.34 -15.00
N GLY A 156 -25.63 -7.96 -13.85
CA GLY A 156 -24.70 -9.10 -13.78
C GLY A 156 -23.22 -8.72 -13.92
N ILE A 157 -22.90 -7.43 -14.03
CA ILE A 157 -21.53 -6.93 -14.18
C ILE A 157 -21.04 -6.31 -12.87
N VAL A 158 -19.97 -6.87 -12.31
CA VAL A 158 -19.30 -6.33 -11.13
C VAL A 158 -18.30 -5.26 -11.54
N GLN A 159 -18.49 -4.04 -11.05
CA GLN A 159 -17.62 -2.91 -11.31
C GLN A 159 -16.55 -2.81 -10.23
N LEU A 160 -15.27 -2.92 -10.62
CA LEU A 160 -14.12 -2.85 -9.72
C LEU A 160 -13.12 -1.79 -10.18
N LYS A 161 -12.51 -1.07 -9.25
CA LYS A 161 -11.32 -0.26 -9.49
C LYS A 161 -10.09 -1.01 -9.00
N LEU A 162 -9.17 -1.33 -9.91
CA LEU A 162 -7.88 -1.93 -9.55
C LEU A 162 -6.92 -0.84 -9.06
N GLN A 163 -6.08 -1.16 -8.07
CA GLN A 163 -5.07 -0.26 -7.51
C GLN A 163 -3.70 -0.93 -7.35
N GLY A 164 -2.66 -0.10 -7.14
CA GLY A 164 -1.31 -0.55 -6.88
C GLY A 164 -0.67 -1.25 -8.08
N SER A 165 0.02 -2.37 -7.83
CA SER A 165 0.81 -3.07 -8.85
C SER A 165 -0.04 -3.65 -9.99
N CYS A 166 -1.36 -3.74 -9.83
CA CYS A 166 -2.22 -4.35 -10.83
C CYS A 166 -2.57 -3.44 -12.00
N THR A 167 -2.31 -2.13 -11.92
CA THR A 167 -2.70 -1.16 -12.96
C THR A 167 -1.58 -0.77 -13.93
N SER A 168 -0.32 -1.05 -13.60
CA SER A 168 0.83 -0.58 -14.37
C SER A 168 1.33 -1.55 -15.45
N CYS A 169 0.66 -2.68 -15.63
CA CYS A 169 1.01 -3.67 -16.65
C CYS A 169 -0.25 -4.28 -17.31
N PRO A 170 -0.43 -4.17 -18.63
CA PRO A 170 -1.64 -4.65 -19.31
C PRO A 170 -1.86 -6.16 -19.19
N SER A 171 -0.78 -6.94 -19.10
CA SER A 171 -0.89 -8.39 -18.86
C SER A 171 -1.42 -8.69 -17.47
N SER A 172 -0.93 -7.99 -16.43
CA SER A 172 -1.41 -8.15 -15.06
C SER A 172 -2.88 -7.73 -14.92
N ILE A 173 -3.30 -6.66 -15.60
CA ILE A 173 -4.71 -6.22 -15.62
C ILE A 173 -5.61 -7.34 -16.15
N ILE A 174 -5.29 -7.89 -17.31
CA ILE A 174 -6.13 -8.91 -17.98
C ILE A 174 -6.17 -10.20 -17.16
N THR A 175 -5.00 -10.67 -16.70
CA THR A 175 -4.92 -11.91 -15.91
C THR A 175 -5.71 -11.78 -14.60
N LEU A 176 -5.54 -10.66 -13.89
CA LEU A 176 -6.25 -10.45 -12.63
C LEU A 176 -7.75 -10.33 -12.84
N LYS A 177 -8.18 -9.55 -13.84
CA LYS A 177 -9.59 -9.40 -14.20
C LYS A 177 -10.24 -10.77 -14.46
N ASN A 178 -9.59 -11.60 -15.29
CA ASN A 178 -10.10 -12.94 -15.60
C ASN A 178 -10.10 -13.84 -14.37
N GLY A 179 -9.09 -13.75 -13.51
CA GLY A 179 -9.03 -14.50 -12.26
C GLY A 179 -10.17 -14.16 -11.31
N ILE A 180 -10.42 -12.85 -11.09
CA ILE A 180 -11.52 -12.36 -10.26
C ILE A 180 -12.87 -12.79 -10.84
N GLN A 181 -13.06 -12.60 -12.15
CA GLN A 181 -14.29 -12.99 -12.84
C GLN A 181 -14.58 -14.47 -12.68
N ASN A 182 -13.62 -15.35 -12.97
CA ASN A 182 -13.80 -16.80 -12.82
C ASN A 182 -14.12 -17.19 -11.37
N MET A 183 -13.48 -16.53 -10.40
CA MET A 183 -13.73 -16.79 -8.99
C MET A 183 -15.14 -16.37 -8.58
N LEU A 184 -15.59 -15.19 -8.98
CA LEU A 184 -16.93 -14.69 -8.66
C LEU A 184 -18.01 -15.53 -9.34
N GLN A 185 -17.87 -15.82 -10.63
CA GLN A 185 -18.81 -16.67 -11.39
C GLN A 185 -18.96 -18.08 -10.79
N PHE A 186 -17.90 -18.62 -10.19
CA PHE A 186 -17.94 -19.94 -9.57
C PHE A 186 -18.82 -19.98 -8.32
N TYR A 187 -18.80 -18.91 -7.52
CA TYR A 187 -19.57 -18.84 -6.27
C TYR A 187 -20.93 -18.16 -6.45
N ILE A 188 -21.07 -17.28 -7.45
CA ILE A 188 -22.22 -16.40 -7.65
C ILE A 188 -22.68 -16.53 -9.12
N PRO A 189 -23.69 -17.37 -9.41
CA PRO A 189 -24.15 -17.61 -10.78
C PRO A 189 -24.80 -16.37 -11.43
N GLU A 190 -25.21 -15.37 -10.66
CA GLU A 190 -25.76 -14.09 -11.13
C GLU A 190 -24.71 -13.16 -11.71
N VAL A 191 -23.42 -13.41 -11.42
CA VAL A 191 -22.33 -12.62 -12.01
C VAL A 191 -22.06 -13.14 -13.41
N GLU A 192 -22.28 -12.30 -14.42
CA GLU A 192 -21.94 -12.57 -15.81
C GLU A 192 -20.52 -12.09 -16.15
N GLY A 193 -20.06 -11.02 -15.50
CA GLY A 193 -18.77 -10.42 -15.84
C GLY A 193 -18.23 -9.45 -14.79
N VAL A 194 -17.00 -9.00 -15.04
CA VAL A 194 -16.31 -7.98 -14.24
C VAL A 194 -15.84 -6.88 -15.19
N GLU A 195 -15.99 -5.62 -14.78
CA GLU A 195 -15.49 -4.46 -15.52
C GLU A 195 -14.59 -3.59 -14.65
N GLN A 196 -13.50 -3.09 -15.26
CA GLN A 196 -12.60 -2.18 -14.58
C GLN A 196 -13.07 -0.74 -14.78
N VAL A 197 -13.41 -0.06 -13.68
CA VAL A 197 -13.71 1.37 -13.69
C VAL A 197 -12.45 2.17 -13.40
N VAL A 198 -12.19 3.20 -14.20
CA VAL A 198 -11.11 4.16 -14.01
C VAL A 198 -11.78 5.49 -13.65
N ASP A 199 -11.39 6.11 -12.53
CA ASP A 199 -11.94 7.41 -12.16
C ASP A 199 -11.30 8.50 -13.04
N ASP A 200 -12.06 9.53 -13.43
CA ASP A 200 -11.63 10.60 -14.36
C ASP A 200 -10.38 11.37 -13.88
N GLU A 201 -10.06 11.32 -12.58
CA GLU A 201 -8.88 11.98 -11.99
C GLU A 201 -7.55 11.25 -12.28
N ASP A 202 -7.62 10.00 -12.75
CA ASP A 202 -6.45 9.20 -13.16
C ASP A 202 -6.16 9.33 -14.69
N GLY A 203 -6.96 10.13 -15.40
CA GLY A 203 -6.99 10.25 -16.86
C GLY A 203 -6.07 11.33 -17.45
N VAL A 204 -4.76 11.19 -17.28
CA VAL A 204 -3.76 11.78 -18.20
C VAL A 204 -2.73 10.66 -18.39
N GLU A 205 -2.86 9.75 -19.36
CA GLU A 205 -2.57 9.93 -20.78
C GLU A 205 -3.24 8.79 -21.58
N LYS A 206 -4.15 9.12 -22.51
CA LYS A 206 -4.51 8.24 -23.63
C LYS A 206 -4.68 9.04 -24.92
N GLU A 207 -3.57 9.51 -25.49
CA GLU A 207 -3.37 9.78 -26.92
C GLU A 207 -1.86 9.66 -27.16
N ALA A 208 -1.27 9.00 -28.15
CA ALA A 208 -1.72 8.37 -29.37
C ALA A 208 -0.60 7.40 -29.83
N ASN A 209 -0.94 6.27 -30.45
CA ASN A 209 -0.37 5.90 -31.75
C ASN A 209 -1.15 4.74 -32.38
N SER A 210 -2.12 5.10 -33.22
CA SER A 210 -2.54 4.27 -34.34
C SER A 210 -2.48 5.16 -35.57
N THR A 211 -1.42 5.03 -36.35
CA THR A 211 -1.39 5.06 -37.83
C THR A 211 -0.02 4.58 -38.30
#